data_AF-A0A9D8NVV3-F1
#
_entry.id   AF-A0A9D8NVV3-F1
#
_cell.length_a   1.000
_cell.length_b   1.000
_cell.length_c   1.000
_cell.angle_alpha   90.00
_cell.angle_beta   90.00
_cell.angle_gamma   90.00
#
_symmetry.space_group_name_H-M   'P 1'
#
loop_
_entity.id
_entity.type
_entity.pdbx_description
1 polymer ?
#
loop_
_entity_poly.entity_id
_entity_poly.type
_entity_poly.pdbx_seq_one_letter_code
_entity_poly.pdbx_strand_id
1 'polypeptide(L)'
;MCDASAAVPVGSSMFIVANDEDDLLRVHQAKESLGPVASFDLAAFLAVDDASPEAGLEGATSIGNRSDWITAHGANERGKPSPNRRRSFATE
;
A
#
# COMPACT_ATOMS: atom_id res chain seq x y z
N MET A 1 -5.41 10.88 10.94
CA MET A 1 -4.05 10.55 10.49
C MET A 1 -3.92 9.04 10.57
N CYS A 2 -3.58 8.40 9.46
CA CYS A 2 -3.42 6.94 9.35
C CYS A 2 -2.07 6.52 9.95
N ASP A 3 -1.95 5.29 10.45
CA ASP A 3 -0.66 4.68 10.74
C ASP A 3 0.00 4.30 9.41
N ALA A 4 0.61 5.29 8.76
CA ALA A 4 1.05 5.19 7.37
C ALA A 4 2.47 4.64 7.28
N SER A 5 2.65 3.59 6.51
CA SER A 5 3.95 3.00 6.18
C SER A 5 4.49 3.51 4.83
N ALA A 6 3.60 3.89 3.90
CA ALA A 6 3.97 4.39 2.57
C ALA A 6 3.01 5.47 2.06
N ALA A 7 3.55 6.44 1.30
CA ALA A 7 2.76 7.46 0.64
C ALA A 7 3.42 8.01 -0.63
N VAL A 8 2.59 8.41 -1.60
CA VAL A 8 3.02 9.04 -2.86
C VAL A 8 2.10 10.18 -3.26
N PRO A 9 2.62 11.27 -3.85
CA PRO A 9 1.77 12.32 -4.42
C PRO A 9 1.09 11.84 -5.71
N VAL A 10 -0.15 12.28 -5.93
CA VAL A 10 -0.89 12.08 -7.19
C VAL A 10 -1.53 13.39 -7.61
N GLY A 11 -1.20 13.84 -8.82
CA GLY A 11 -1.59 15.16 -9.31
C GLY A 11 -1.04 16.30 -8.43
N SER A 12 -1.76 17.42 -8.36
CA SER A 12 -1.30 18.64 -7.69
C SER A 12 -1.80 18.82 -6.25
N SER A 13 -2.76 18.01 -5.79
CA SER A 13 -3.46 18.26 -4.53
C SER A 13 -3.91 17.00 -3.80
N MET A 14 -3.43 15.83 -4.22
CA MET A 14 -3.77 14.56 -3.60
C MET A 14 -2.53 13.72 -3.33
N PHE A 15 -2.68 12.75 -2.44
CA PHE A 15 -1.69 11.75 -2.16
C PHE A 15 -2.38 10.42 -1.87
N ILE A 16 -1.72 9.32 -2.23
CA ILE A 16 -2.13 7.97 -1.86
C ILE A 16 -1.34 7.57 -0.64
N VAL A 17 -2.01 6.96 0.33
CA VAL A 17 -1.44 6.38 1.55
C VAL A 17 -1.73 4.89 1.60
N ALA A 18 -0.75 4.12 2.04
CA ALA A 18 -0.89 2.74 2.46
C ALA A 18 -0.41 2.56 3.91
N ASN A 19 -0.85 1.48 4.54
CA ASN A 19 -0.31 0.98 5.81
C ASN A 19 0.13 -0.47 5.64
N ASP A 20 0.77 -1.03 6.66
CA ASP A 20 1.23 -2.42 6.69
C ASP A 20 0.18 -3.40 7.24
N GLU A 21 -0.92 -2.90 7.81
CA GLU A 21 -1.97 -3.70 8.47
C GLU A 21 -3.15 -4.07 7.56
N ASP A 22 -3.21 -3.52 6.34
CA ASP A 22 -4.23 -3.85 5.34
C ASP A 22 -3.75 -3.68 3.89
N ASP A 23 -4.52 -4.24 2.96
CA ASP A 23 -4.22 -4.19 1.53
C ASP A 23 -4.91 -3.00 0.82
N LEU A 24 -5.12 -1.87 1.52
CA LEU A 24 -5.83 -0.72 0.95
C LEU A 24 -4.88 0.41 0.52
N LEU A 25 -5.15 0.95 -0.68
CA LEU A 25 -4.64 2.26 -1.09
C LEU A 25 -5.71 3.31 -0.85
N ARG A 26 -5.38 4.35 -0.07
CA ARG A 26 -6.30 5.42 0.33
C ARG A 26 -5.89 6.74 -0.28
N VAL A 27 -6.79 7.41 -1.00
CA VAL A 27 -6.54 8.73 -1.58
C VAL A 27 -7.01 9.81 -0.61
N HIS A 28 -6.14 10.78 -0.33
CA HIS A 28 -6.42 11.92 0.52
C HIS A 28 -6.19 13.23 -0.22
N GLN A 29 -6.94 14.27 0.17
CA GLN A 29 -6.67 15.63 -0.26
C GLN A 29 -5.58 16.26 0.61
N ALA A 30 -4.62 16.95 0.00
CA ALA A 30 -3.48 17.56 0.70
C ALA A 30 -3.87 18.70 1.66
N LYS A 31 -4.96 19.41 1.38
CA LYS A 31 -5.36 20.62 2.11
C LYS A 31 -6.57 20.43 3.03
N GLU A 32 -7.19 19.26 3.00
CA GLU A 32 -8.39 18.96 3.79
C GLU A 32 -8.11 17.74 4.66
N SER A 33 -8.37 17.85 5.97
CA SER A 33 -8.25 16.72 6.90
C SER A 33 -9.56 15.93 7.02
N LEU A 34 -10.28 15.81 5.90
CA LEU A 34 -11.38 14.87 5.80
C LEU A 34 -10.80 13.45 5.59
N GLY A 35 -11.60 12.42 5.86
CA GLY A 35 -11.21 11.04 5.61
C GLY A 35 -10.78 10.79 4.14
N PRO A 36 -10.40 9.56 3.79
CA PRO A 36 -10.03 9.25 2.41
C PRO A 36 -11.18 9.60 1.46
N VAL A 37 -10.86 10.25 0.34
CA VAL A 37 -11.81 10.56 -0.73
C VAL A 37 -12.07 9.36 -1.64
N ALA A 38 -11.15 8.38 -1.63
CA ALA A 38 -11.31 7.09 -2.27
C ALA A 38 -10.45 6.04 -1.56
N SER A 39 -10.85 4.77 -1.66
CA SER A 39 -10.10 3.62 -1.19
C SER A 39 -10.17 2.51 -2.22
N PHE A 40 -9.05 1.81 -2.43
CA PHE A 40 -8.94 0.69 -3.36
C PHE A 40 -8.42 -0.53 -2.63
N ASP A 41 -9.15 -1.64 -2.74
CA ASP A 41 -8.76 -2.93 -2.17
C ASP A 41 -7.88 -3.70 -3.14
N LEU A 42 -6.66 -4.04 -2.69
CA LEU A 42 -5.67 -4.75 -3.48
C LEU A 42 -5.61 -6.26 -3.17
N ALA A 43 -6.36 -6.79 -2.20
CA ALA A 43 -6.22 -8.18 -1.75
C ALA A 43 -6.34 -9.18 -2.92
N ALA A 44 -7.35 -8.98 -3.78
CA ALA A 44 -7.57 -9.82 -4.97
C ALA A 44 -6.45 -9.65 -6.02
N PHE A 45 -5.97 -8.42 -6.22
CA PHE A 45 -4.88 -8.12 -7.17
C PHE A 45 -3.54 -8.73 -6.73
N LEU A 46 -3.24 -8.65 -5.43
CA LEU A 46 -2.03 -9.19 -4.81
C LEU A 46 -2.11 -10.70 -4.55
N ALA A 47 -3.29 -11.30 -4.79
CA ALA A 47 -3.60 -12.69 -4.50
C ALA A 47 -3.22 -13.07 -3.06
N VAL A 48 -3.70 -12.27 -2.10
CA VAL A 48 -3.49 -12.50 -0.67
C VAL A 48 -4.34 -13.69 -0.24
N ASP A 49 -3.67 -14.69 0.32
CA ASP A 49 -4.29 -15.86 0.95
C ASP A 49 -4.82 -15.51 2.35
N ASP A 50 -6.05 -15.93 2.66
CA ASP A 50 -6.73 -15.77 3.95
C ASP A 50 -5.91 -16.28 5.16
N ALA A 51 -4.99 -17.24 4.96
CA ALA A 51 -4.12 -17.76 6.01
C ALA A 51 -3.04 -16.75 6.47
N SER A 52 -2.78 -15.69 5.69
CA SER A 52 -1.84 -14.61 6.01
C SER A 52 -2.40 -13.31 5.41
N PRO A 53 -3.35 -12.65 6.09
CA PRO A 53 -4.36 -11.78 5.47
C PRO A 53 -3.89 -10.38 5.05
N GLU A 54 -2.58 -10.17 4.84
CA GLU A 54 -2.05 -8.89 4.39
C GLU A 54 -0.75 -9.09 3.60
N ALA A 55 -0.51 -8.19 2.66
CA ALA A 55 0.76 -8.08 1.96
C ALA A 55 1.78 -7.24 2.75
N GLY A 56 1.33 -6.36 3.64
CA GLY A 56 2.18 -5.40 4.35
C GLY A 56 2.81 -4.43 3.37
N LEU A 57 2.04 -3.43 2.91
CA LEU A 57 2.53 -2.38 2.03
C LEU A 57 3.47 -1.48 2.83
N GLU A 58 4.73 -1.30 2.39
CA GLU A 58 5.80 -0.80 3.28
C GLU A 58 6.64 0.30 2.65
N GLY A 59 6.52 0.50 1.33
CA GLY A 59 7.22 1.57 0.66
C GLY A 59 6.58 1.91 -0.66
N ALA A 60 6.76 3.16 -1.06
CA ALA A 60 6.31 3.64 -2.35
C ALA A 60 7.18 4.78 -2.87
N THR A 61 7.22 4.92 -4.18
CA THR A 61 7.84 6.07 -4.85
C THR A 61 7.08 6.40 -6.13
N SER A 62 7.24 7.61 -6.65
CA SER A 62 6.63 8.01 -7.92
C SER A 62 7.69 8.43 -8.93
N ILE A 63 7.52 8.01 -10.18
CA ILE A 63 8.28 8.44 -11.33
C ILE A 63 7.30 8.91 -12.40
N GLY A 64 7.18 10.24 -12.55
CA GLY A 64 6.14 10.83 -13.40
C GLY A 64 4.75 10.51 -12.85
N ASN A 65 3.89 9.91 -13.69
CA ASN A 65 2.53 9.53 -13.31
C ASN A 65 2.44 8.10 -12.74
N ARG A 66 3.54 7.35 -12.74
CA ARG A 66 3.58 5.99 -12.22
C ARG A 66 4.00 6.02 -10.76
N SER A 67 3.29 5.27 -9.93
CA SER A 67 3.68 4.99 -8.55
C SER A 67 4.08 3.52 -8.41
N ASP A 68 5.29 3.28 -7.91
CA ASP A 68 5.82 1.95 -7.64
C ASP A 68 5.72 1.65 -6.15
N TRP A 69 5.28 0.43 -5.82
CA TRP A 69 4.97 -0.01 -4.47
C TRP A 69 5.76 -1.27 -4.13
N ILE A 70 6.15 -1.40 -2.86
CA ILE A 70 6.84 -2.56 -2.31
C ILE A 70 6.20 -3.00 -0.98
N THR A 71 6.16 -4.31 -0.77
CA THR A 71 5.69 -4.92 0.48
C THR A 71 6.84 -5.27 1.43
N ALA A 72 6.56 -5.78 2.63
CA ALA A 72 7.53 -5.99 3.70
C ALA A 72 8.74 -6.90 3.36
N HIS A 73 8.62 -7.83 2.40
CA HIS A 73 9.60 -8.83 1.96
C HIS A 73 10.21 -9.75 3.05
N GLY A 74 9.88 -9.52 4.33
CA GLY A 74 10.34 -10.28 5.48
C GLY A 74 9.83 -11.73 5.51
N ALA A 75 10.57 -12.57 6.22
CA ALA A 75 10.07 -13.87 6.64
C ALA A 75 9.02 -13.70 7.76
N ASN A 76 8.25 -14.76 8.05
CA ASN A 76 7.42 -14.77 9.25
C ASN A 76 8.27 -14.95 10.52
N GLU A 77 7.62 -14.91 11.70
CA GLU A 77 8.27 -15.06 13.02
C GLU A 77 9.14 -16.33 13.15
N ARG A 78 8.88 -17.35 12.31
CA ARG A 78 9.58 -18.65 12.30
C ARG A 78 10.64 -18.73 11.21
N GLY A 79 10.96 -17.62 10.55
CA GLY A 79 11.94 -17.56 9.47
C GLY A 79 11.48 -18.21 8.16
N LYS A 80 10.20 -18.57 8.03
CA LYS A 80 9.67 -19.14 6.78
C LYS A 80 9.31 -18.04 5.79
N PRO A 81 9.45 -18.30 4.47
CA PRO A 81 8.96 -17.37 3.45
C PRO A 81 7.48 -17.05 3.66
N SER A 82 7.12 -15.77 3.51
CA SER A 82 5.73 -15.33 3.41
C SER A 82 5.50 -14.79 1.99
N PRO A 83 4.89 -15.58 1.08
CA PRO A 83 4.68 -15.16 -0.31
C PRO A 83 3.80 -13.90 -0.45
N ASN A 84 2.78 -13.76 0.40
CA ASN A 84 1.89 -12.57 0.38
C ASN A 84 2.70 -11.28 0.61
N ARG A 85 3.76 -11.35 1.42
CA ARG A 85 4.62 -10.21 1.76
C ARG A 85 5.72 -9.92 0.75
N ARG A 86 5.80 -10.63 -0.37
CA ARG A 86 6.90 -10.51 -1.35
C ARG A 86 6.39 -10.11 -2.73
N ARG A 87 5.81 -8.90 -2.81
CA ARG A 87 5.22 -8.34 -4.02
C ARG A 87 5.85 -6.98 -4.32
N SER A 88 5.97 -6.69 -5.62
CA SER A 88 6.21 -5.34 -6.14
C SER A 88 5.26 -5.12 -7.30
N PHE A 89 4.68 -3.93 -7.38
CA PHE A 89 3.69 -3.59 -8.39
C PHE A 89 3.68 -2.08 -8.62
N ALA A 90 2.94 -1.65 -9.64
CA ALA A 90 2.78 -0.25 -9.98
C ALA A 90 1.32 0.12 -10.22
N THR A 91 1.00 1.37 -9.98
CA THR A 91 -0.29 2.01 -10.30
C THR A 91 -0.06 3.21 -11.22
N GLU A 92 -1.05 3.52 -12.06
CA GLU A 92 -1.07 4.65 -13.01
C GLU A 92 -2.35 5.48 -12.85
#